data_AF-H6SN80-F1
#
_entry.id   AF-H6SN80-F1
#
_cell.length_a   1.000
_cell.length_b   1.000
_cell.length_c   1.000
_cell.angle_alpha   90.00
_cell.angle_beta   90.00
_cell.angle_gamma   90.00
#
_symmetry.space_group_name_H-M   'P 1'
#
loop_
_entity.id
_entity.type
_entity.pdbx_description
1 polymer ?
#
loop_
_entity_poly.entity_id
_entity_poly.type
_entity_poly.pdbx_seq_one_letter_code
_entity_poly.pdbx_strand_id
1 'polypeptide(L)'
;MRPRRWGRTVVPAASAEPRHPPRPTRLTIRHLFPEGVKPRSSPSLSGWRPSMTEETSPTPATLRIWDLPTRVFHWSLVVLLLLLYISGDLMEQVSVHMFLGKVTVALVIARIIWGVVGSETSRFSSFLKGPKDVKAYIDTVKSGGHWQGIGHNPAGAYMMLGLLALILFLGFTGLFTEDNTYATKGGPFFEASPEWWQGLMTFLHHNVFYLLLLGALGHIGAALFYKFVKKDDLIHPLVTGVRPAIPGVAEPAFAPPLLAAGIFLASLVVVFIAV
;
A
#
# COMPACT_ATOMS: atom_id res chain seq x y z
N MET A 1 8.92 29.62 51.52
CA MET A 1 8.97 30.75 50.56
C MET A 1 10.32 31.46 50.65
N ARG A 2 11.19 31.30 49.64
CA ARG A 2 12.28 32.20 49.20
C ARG A 2 13.04 31.48 48.06
N PRO A 3 13.11 32.04 46.84
CA PRO A 3 13.66 31.33 45.69
C PRO A 3 15.19 31.50 45.59
N ARG A 4 15.87 30.44 45.15
CA ARG A 4 17.30 30.43 44.80
C ARG A 4 17.53 31.16 43.47
N ARG A 5 18.27 32.28 43.52
CA ARG A 5 18.86 32.95 42.35
C ARG A 5 19.98 32.07 41.77
N TRP A 6 19.85 31.71 40.50
CA TRP A 6 20.97 31.27 39.67
C TRP A 6 21.13 32.27 38.54
N GLY A 7 22.28 32.96 38.53
CA GLY A 7 22.63 33.93 37.50
C GLY A 7 22.94 33.24 36.18
N ARG A 8 22.32 33.71 35.11
CA ARG A 8 22.83 33.54 33.74
C ARG A 8 23.45 34.86 33.31
N THR A 9 24.76 34.86 33.18
CA THR A 9 25.51 35.87 32.44
C THR A 9 25.12 35.76 30.97
N VAL A 10 24.59 36.85 30.43
CA VAL A 10 24.30 37.01 29.01
C VAL A 10 25.62 37.35 28.32
N VAL A 11 26.13 36.44 27.50
CA VAL A 11 27.22 36.72 26.56
C VAL A 11 26.62 37.45 25.35
N PRO A 12 27.14 38.61 24.91
CA PRO A 12 26.63 39.26 23.71
C PRO A 12 27.05 38.44 22.48
N ALA A 13 26.08 38.16 21.60
CA ALA A 13 26.32 37.53 20.31
C ALA A 13 27.15 38.49 19.42
N ALA A 14 28.36 38.08 19.09
CA ALA A 14 29.16 38.73 18.05
C ALA A 14 28.46 38.53 16.69
N SER A 15 28.18 39.64 16.01
CA SER A 15 27.65 39.70 14.65
C SER A 15 28.64 39.06 13.66
N ALA A 16 28.33 37.85 13.24
CA ALA A 16 29.03 37.19 12.14
C ALA A 16 28.46 37.67 10.80
N GLU A 17 29.18 38.55 10.12
CA GLU A 17 28.94 38.93 8.73
C GLU A 17 29.19 37.74 7.80
N PRO A 18 28.31 37.42 6.83
CA PRO A 18 28.54 36.33 5.90
C PRO A 18 29.61 36.74 4.86
N ARG A 19 30.76 36.04 4.91
CA ARG A 19 31.82 36.17 3.89
C ARG A 19 31.32 35.66 2.53
N HIS A 20 31.28 36.54 1.53
CA HIS A 20 31.02 36.16 0.14
C HIS A 20 32.13 35.24 -0.40
N PRO A 21 31.79 34.20 -1.21
CA PRO A 21 32.80 33.43 -1.91
C PRO A 21 33.49 34.28 -3.00
N PRO A 22 34.79 34.07 -3.26
CA PRO A 22 35.49 34.79 -4.32
C PRO A 22 34.93 34.42 -5.70
N ARG A 23 34.84 35.43 -6.58
CA ARG A 23 34.41 35.23 -7.98
C ARG A 23 35.39 34.29 -8.70
N PRO A 24 34.91 33.37 -9.55
CA PRO A 24 35.80 32.55 -10.36
C PRO A 24 36.56 33.43 -11.36
N THR A 25 37.89 33.32 -11.33
CA THR A 25 38.81 33.95 -12.26
C THR A 25 38.52 33.44 -13.67
N ARG A 26 38.32 34.34 -14.65
CA ARG A 26 38.23 33.98 -16.07
C ARG A 26 39.57 33.36 -16.49
N LEU A 27 39.62 32.03 -16.56
CA LEU A 27 40.66 31.30 -17.27
C LEU A 27 40.52 31.63 -18.76
N THR A 28 41.40 32.49 -19.24
CA THR A 28 41.49 32.82 -20.67
C THR A 28 42.33 31.73 -21.32
N ILE A 29 41.69 30.65 -21.79
CA ILE A 29 42.36 29.62 -22.58
C ILE A 29 42.65 30.22 -23.95
N ARG A 30 43.88 30.73 -24.16
CA ARG A 30 44.30 31.34 -25.42
C ARG A 30 45.40 30.58 -26.18
N HIS A 31 45.69 29.33 -25.83
CA HIS A 31 46.86 28.63 -26.37
C HIS A 31 46.62 27.22 -26.95
N LEU A 32 45.43 26.95 -27.51
CA LEU A 32 45.14 25.65 -28.14
C LEU A 32 44.62 25.73 -29.59
N PHE A 33 44.97 26.78 -30.34
CA PHE A 33 44.62 26.85 -31.77
C PHE A 33 45.85 27.10 -32.64
N PRO A 34 46.13 26.22 -33.62
CA PRO A 34 47.19 26.47 -34.60
C PRO A 34 46.86 27.70 -35.46
N GLU A 35 47.87 28.52 -35.72
CA GLU A 35 47.73 29.69 -36.58
C GLU A 35 47.39 29.26 -38.02
N GLY A 36 46.31 29.82 -38.58
CA GLY A 36 45.99 29.64 -40.01
C GLY A 36 44.51 29.43 -40.36
N VAL A 37 43.60 29.30 -39.40
CA VAL A 37 42.16 29.17 -39.71
C VAL A 37 41.52 30.56 -39.76
N LYS A 38 41.17 31.02 -40.98
CA LYS A 38 40.31 32.20 -41.15
C LYS A 38 38.99 31.96 -40.39
N PRO A 39 38.56 32.87 -39.50
CA PRO A 39 37.27 32.71 -38.83
C PRO A 39 36.17 32.76 -39.89
N ARG A 40 35.41 31.67 -40.02
CA ARG A 40 34.11 31.72 -40.71
C ARG A 40 33.27 32.77 -40.02
N SER A 41 32.66 33.66 -40.81
CA SER A 41 31.71 34.66 -40.34
C SER A 41 30.76 34.05 -39.31
N SER A 42 30.83 34.56 -38.09
CA SER A 42 29.89 34.24 -37.02
C SER A 42 28.47 34.51 -37.53
N PRO A 43 27.52 33.58 -37.37
CA PRO A 43 26.12 33.90 -37.58
C PRO A 43 25.76 35.03 -36.61
N SER A 44 25.06 36.04 -37.10
CA SER A 44 24.51 37.11 -36.27
C SER A 44 23.70 36.52 -35.11
N LEU A 45 24.25 36.57 -33.89
CA LEU A 45 23.56 36.20 -32.65
C LEU A 45 22.60 37.32 -32.22
N SER A 46 21.79 37.85 -33.14
CA SER A 46 20.85 38.94 -32.88
C SER A 46 19.40 38.50 -32.72
N GLY A 47 19.13 37.19 -32.55
CA GLY A 47 17.77 36.67 -32.51
C GLY A 47 17.48 35.53 -31.55
N TRP A 48 18.48 34.92 -30.91
CA TRP A 48 18.23 33.81 -29.99
C TRP A 48 18.17 34.31 -28.54
N ARG A 49 16.97 34.69 -28.11
CA ARG A 49 16.63 34.71 -26.69
C ARG A 49 16.14 33.29 -26.36
N PRO A 50 16.80 32.51 -25.47
CA PRO A 50 16.12 31.37 -24.89
C PRO A 50 14.91 31.96 -24.17
N SER A 51 13.71 31.59 -24.62
CA SER A 51 12.49 31.82 -23.86
C SER A 51 12.66 31.07 -22.54
N MET A 52 13.15 31.77 -21.51
CA MET A 52 13.13 31.31 -20.12
C MET A 52 11.70 31.35 -19.61
N THR A 53 10.88 30.51 -20.21
CA THR A 53 9.64 30.00 -19.67
C THR A 53 9.75 28.49 -19.83
N GLU A 54 10.73 27.89 -19.14
CA GLU A 54 10.40 26.62 -18.49
C GLU A 54 9.26 26.96 -17.54
N GLU A 55 8.02 26.90 -18.05
CA GLU A 55 6.86 26.77 -17.21
C GLU A 55 7.06 25.47 -16.44
N THR A 56 7.71 25.58 -15.28
CA THR A 56 7.68 24.56 -14.27
C THR A 56 6.23 24.49 -13.85
N SER A 57 5.48 23.61 -14.51
CA SER A 57 4.09 23.31 -14.16
C SER A 57 4.07 23.07 -12.65
N PRO A 58 3.20 23.75 -11.89
CA PRO A 58 3.24 23.68 -10.44
C PRO A 58 3.13 22.21 -10.01
N THR A 59 4.13 21.73 -9.27
CA THR A 59 4.10 20.37 -8.70
C THR A 59 2.77 20.21 -7.97
N PRO A 60 1.93 19.23 -8.34
CA PRO A 60 0.63 19.07 -7.70
C PRO A 60 0.82 18.90 -6.19
N ALA A 61 -0.03 19.52 -5.37
CA ALA A 61 0.10 19.44 -3.92
C ALA A 61 -0.15 18.02 -3.37
N THR A 62 -0.86 17.20 -4.14
CA THR A 62 -1.25 15.83 -3.79
C THR A 62 -0.98 14.87 -4.94
N LEU A 63 -0.75 13.61 -4.60
CA LEU A 63 -0.51 12.49 -5.50
C LEU A 63 -1.55 11.41 -5.23
N ARG A 64 -2.25 10.95 -6.27
CA ARG A 64 -3.13 9.79 -6.17
C ARG A 64 -2.30 8.53 -6.07
N ILE A 65 -2.60 7.68 -5.09
CA ILE A 65 -1.87 6.43 -4.85
C ILE A 65 -2.80 5.24 -4.92
N TRP A 66 -3.99 5.33 -4.32
CA TRP A 66 -4.92 4.20 -4.29
C TRP A 66 -6.11 4.48 -5.17
N ASP A 67 -6.38 3.54 -6.07
CA ASP A 67 -7.56 3.56 -6.90
C ASP A 67 -8.83 3.28 -6.09
N LEU A 68 -9.98 3.64 -6.65
CA LEU A 68 -11.26 3.39 -6.01
C LEU A 68 -11.51 1.88 -5.79
N PRO A 69 -11.26 0.98 -6.77
CA PRO A 69 -11.45 -0.46 -6.57
C PRO A 69 -10.70 -1.06 -5.38
N THR A 70 -9.42 -0.70 -5.18
CA THR A 70 -8.62 -1.23 -4.05
C THR A 70 -9.17 -0.75 -2.71
N ARG A 71 -9.64 0.49 -2.66
CA ARG A 71 -10.24 1.07 -1.43
C ARG A 71 -11.58 0.43 -1.10
N VAL A 72 -12.45 0.30 -2.11
CA VAL A 72 -13.74 -0.38 -1.96
C VAL A 72 -13.51 -1.82 -1.50
N PHE A 73 -12.62 -2.56 -2.16
CA PHE A 73 -12.23 -3.90 -1.75
C PHE A 73 -11.84 -3.96 -0.27
N HIS A 74 -10.91 -3.09 0.16
CA HIS A 74 -10.40 -3.11 1.52
C HIS A 74 -11.53 -2.90 2.54
N TRP A 75 -12.31 -1.84 2.39
CA TRP A 75 -13.36 -1.51 3.36
C TRP A 75 -14.53 -2.48 3.31
N SER A 76 -14.89 -3.00 2.13
CA SER A 76 -15.85 -4.10 2.01
C SER A 76 -15.35 -5.35 2.72
N LEU A 77 -14.06 -5.69 2.59
CA LEU A 77 -13.48 -6.84 3.28
C LEU A 77 -13.52 -6.68 4.80
N VAL A 78 -13.18 -5.50 5.33
CA VAL A 78 -13.27 -5.22 6.77
C VAL A 78 -14.69 -5.42 7.29
N VAL A 79 -15.70 -4.89 6.58
CA VAL A 79 -17.11 -5.05 6.95
C VAL A 79 -17.54 -6.52 6.86
N LEU A 80 -17.17 -7.23 5.79
CA LEU A 80 -17.52 -8.64 5.60
C LEU A 80 -16.91 -9.53 6.68
N LEU A 81 -15.64 -9.31 7.06
CA LEU A 81 -15.00 -10.08 8.14
C LEU A 81 -15.70 -9.85 9.49
N LEU A 82 -16.13 -8.62 9.77
CA LEU A 82 -16.92 -8.33 10.96
C LEU A 82 -18.28 -9.04 10.93
N LEU A 83 -18.99 -8.97 9.80
CA LEU A 83 -20.29 -9.64 9.64
C LEU A 83 -20.17 -11.16 9.68
N LEU A 84 -19.09 -11.73 9.15
CA LEU A 84 -18.78 -13.16 9.24
C LEU A 84 -18.59 -13.60 10.70
N TYR A 85 -17.82 -12.83 11.47
CA TYR A 85 -17.64 -13.10 12.90
C TYR A 85 -18.97 -12.99 13.68
N ILE A 86 -19.75 -11.93 13.43
CA ILE A 86 -21.06 -11.75 14.08
C ILE A 86 -22.01 -12.90 13.73
N SER A 87 -22.12 -13.23 12.44
CA SER A 87 -23.04 -14.29 11.99
C SER A 87 -22.59 -15.68 12.41
N GLY A 88 -21.29 -15.98 12.43
CA GLY A 88 -20.75 -17.28 12.82
C GLY A 88 -20.73 -17.50 14.33
N ASP A 89 -20.03 -16.62 15.06
CA ASP A 89 -19.73 -16.83 16.49
C ASP A 89 -20.76 -16.21 17.43
N LEU A 90 -21.35 -15.06 17.08
CA LEU A 90 -22.23 -14.32 18.02
C LEU A 90 -23.71 -14.63 17.85
N MET A 91 -24.13 -14.95 16.63
CA MET A 91 -25.53 -15.19 16.29
C MET A 91 -25.82 -16.62 15.85
N GLU A 92 -24.79 -17.43 15.59
CA GLU A 92 -24.90 -18.83 15.13
C GLU A 92 -25.82 -18.97 13.88
N GLN A 93 -25.81 -17.95 13.01
CA GLN A 93 -26.59 -17.90 11.77
C GLN A 93 -25.78 -18.46 10.60
N VAL A 94 -25.69 -19.79 10.54
CA VAL A 94 -24.91 -20.54 9.55
C VAL A 94 -25.25 -20.13 8.11
N SER A 95 -26.53 -19.96 7.77
CA SER A 95 -26.94 -19.57 6.40
C SER A 95 -26.43 -18.18 5.99
N VAL A 96 -26.45 -17.22 6.91
CA VAL A 96 -25.91 -15.87 6.69
C VAL A 96 -24.39 -15.93 6.60
N HIS A 97 -23.74 -16.67 7.50
CA HIS A 97 -22.29 -16.85 7.48
C HIS A 97 -21.82 -17.46 6.15
N MET A 98 -22.48 -18.51 5.67
CA MET A 98 -22.16 -19.15 4.38
C MET A 98 -22.33 -18.18 3.20
N PHE A 99 -23.44 -17.44 3.16
CA PHE A 99 -23.67 -16.44 2.11
C PHE A 99 -22.56 -15.37 2.10
N LEU A 100 -22.25 -14.80 3.26
CA LEU A 100 -21.18 -13.81 3.42
C LEU A 100 -19.81 -14.42 3.08
N GLY A 101 -19.60 -15.70 3.37
CA GLY A 101 -18.39 -16.44 3.03
C GLY A 101 -18.18 -16.52 1.52
N LYS A 102 -19.24 -16.89 0.76
CA LYS A 102 -19.23 -16.89 -0.71
C LYS A 102 -18.91 -15.51 -1.28
N VAL A 103 -19.57 -14.47 -0.76
CA VAL A 103 -19.30 -13.07 -1.18
C VAL A 103 -17.85 -12.66 -0.87
N THR A 104 -17.32 -13.06 0.28
CA THR A 104 -15.94 -12.75 0.70
C THR A 104 -14.92 -13.44 -0.18
N VAL A 105 -15.11 -14.74 -0.48
CA VAL A 105 -14.23 -15.49 -1.40
C VAL A 105 -14.25 -14.85 -2.79
N ALA A 106 -15.43 -14.52 -3.32
CA ALA A 106 -15.55 -13.83 -4.61
C ALA A 106 -14.84 -12.47 -4.61
N LEU A 107 -14.96 -11.70 -3.52
CA LEU A 107 -14.28 -10.42 -3.35
C LEU A 107 -12.74 -10.58 -3.35
N VAL A 108 -12.21 -11.61 -2.69
CA VAL A 108 -10.77 -11.90 -2.66
C VAL A 108 -10.26 -12.38 -4.02
N ILE A 109 -10.99 -13.25 -4.72
CA ILE A 109 -10.65 -13.65 -6.10
C ILE A 109 -10.59 -12.42 -7.00
N ALA A 110 -11.60 -11.55 -6.93
CA ALA A 110 -11.63 -10.31 -7.71
C ALA A 110 -10.42 -9.43 -7.39
N ARG A 111 -10.00 -9.35 -6.13
CA ARG A 111 -8.78 -8.62 -5.74
C ARG A 111 -7.52 -9.24 -6.29
N ILE A 112 -7.40 -10.57 -6.31
CA ILE A 112 -6.24 -11.26 -6.88
C ILE A 112 -6.14 -10.95 -8.38
N ILE A 113 -7.24 -11.05 -9.12
CA ILE A 113 -7.29 -10.69 -10.54
C ILE A 113 -6.92 -9.21 -10.72
N TRP A 114 -7.50 -8.30 -9.92
CA TRP A 114 -7.15 -6.87 -9.93
C TRP A 114 -5.67 -6.62 -9.60
N GLY A 115 -5.05 -7.49 -8.80
CA GLY A 115 -3.62 -7.45 -8.49
C GLY A 115 -2.72 -7.86 -9.65
N VAL A 116 -3.28 -8.35 -10.75
CA VAL A 116 -2.55 -8.66 -11.97
C VAL A 116 -2.83 -7.61 -13.04
N VAL A 117 -4.11 -7.29 -13.29
CA VAL A 117 -4.53 -6.47 -14.44
C VAL A 117 -4.92 -5.03 -14.09
N GLY A 118 -5.09 -4.71 -12.81
CA GLY A 118 -5.65 -3.44 -12.33
C GLY A 118 -4.69 -2.26 -12.41
N SER A 119 -4.89 -1.25 -11.56
CA SER A 119 -4.07 -0.03 -11.51
C SER A 119 -2.62 -0.33 -11.10
N GLU A 120 -1.69 0.55 -11.51
CA GLU A 120 -0.25 0.35 -11.31
C GLU A 120 0.12 0.05 -9.86
N THR A 121 -0.37 0.83 -8.90
CA THR A 121 -0.10 0.64 -7.47
C THR A 121 -0.81 -0.57 -6.86
N SER A 122 -1.81 -1.11 -7.54
CA SER A 122 -2.57 -2.28 -7.09
C SER A 122 -1.97 -3.60 -7.56
N ARG A 123 -1.07 -3.56 -8.56
CA ARG A 123 -0.45 -4.75 -9.15
C ARG A 123 0.64 -5.33 -8.26
N PHE A 124 0.63 -6.66 -8.10
CA PHE A 124 1.63 -7.39 -7.32
C PHE A 124 3.05 -7.12 -7.83
N SER A 125 3.25 -7.02 -9.14
CA SER A 125 4.55 -6.70 -9.75
C SER A 125 5.14 -5.36 -9.30
N SER A 126 4.29 -4.40 -8.91
CA SER A 126 4.73 -3.05 -8.54
C SER A 126 5.28 -3.00 -7.12
N PHE A 127 4.65 -3.72 -6.19
CA PHE A 127 4.97 -3.63 -4.76
C PHE A 127 5.60 -4.89 -4.16
N LEU A 128 5.45 -6.06 -4.78
CA LEU A 128 6.05 -7.29 -4.26
C LEU A 128 7.55 -7.26 -4.56
N LYS A 129 8.35 -7.21 -3.48
CA LYS A 129 9.80 -7.13 -3.56
C LYS A 129 10.44 -8.45 -3.15
N GLY A 130 11.63 -8.72 -3.68
CA GLY A 130 12.35 -9.97 -3.40
C GLY A 130 12.92 -10.01 -1.98
N PRO A 131 13.42 -11.16 -1.53
CA PRO A 131 13.94 -11.34 -0.16
C PRO A 131 15.10 -10.36 0.18
N LYS A 132 15.91 -9.97 -0.81
CA LYS A 132 16.98 -8.98 -0.64
C LYS A 132 16.43 -7.59 -0.27
N ASP A 133 15.38 -7.15 -0.96
CA ASP A 133 14.74 -5.86 -0.73
C ASP A 133 13.99 -5.83 0.60
N VAL A 134 13.38 -6.96 0.99
CA VAL A 134 12.77 -7.13 2.32
C VAL A 134 13.81 -6.99 3.41
N LYS A 135 14.98 -7.63 3.25
CA LYS A 135 16.09 -7.49 4.21
C LYS A 135 16.55 -6.03 4.30
N ALA A 136 16.76 -5.37 3.16
CA ALA A 136 17.16 -3.96 3.11
C ALA A 136 16.13 -3.04 3.79
N TYR A 137 14.83 -3.33 3.59
CA TYR A 137 13.75 -2.63 4.28
C TYR A 137 13.79 -2.84 5.79
N ILE A 138 13.97 -4.08 6.27
CA ILE A 138 14.09 -4.37 7.71
C ILE A 138 15.28 -3.62 8.30
N ASP A 139 16.43 -3.62 7.63
CA ASP A 139 17.64 -2.93 8.07
C ASP A 139 17.41 -1.40 8.13
N THR A 140 16.68 -0.85 7.16
CA THR A 140 16.27 0.57 7.14
C THR A 140 15.33 0.91 8.29
N VAL A 141 14.34 0.06 8.58
CA VAL A 141 13.40 0.30 9.69
C VAL A 141 14.13 0.23 11.04
N LYS A 142 15.04 -0.74 11.21
CA LYS A 142 15.85 -0.92 12.42
C LYS A 142 16.81 0.24 12.68
N SER A 143 17.38 0.84 11.64
CA SER A 143 18.23 2.02 11.75
C SER A 143 17.45 3.33 11.94
N GLY A 144 16.12 3.26 12.05
CA GLY A 144 15.26 4.42 12.24
C GLY A 144 14.86 5.14 10.95
N GLY A 145 15.29 4.64 9.78
CA GLY A 145 14.96 5.21 8.48
C GLY A 145 13.49 5.08 8.07
N HIS A 146 13.18 5.67 6.91
CA HIS A 146 11.86 5.69 6.28
C HIS A 146 11.91 5.07 4.89
N TRP A 147 10.87 4.31 4.53
CA TRP A 147 10.72 3.76 3.19
C TRP A 147 10.13 4.82 2.25
N GLN A 148 10.72 5.00 1.06
CA GLN A 148 10.36 6.07 0.13
C GLN A 148 9.63 5.61 -1.13
N GLY A 149 9.18 4.35 -1.19
CA GLY A 149 8.44 3.85 -2.36
C GLY A 149 6.97 4.30 -2.41
N ILE A 150 6.30 3.90 -3.49
CA ILE A 150 4.87 4.10 -3.71
C ILE A 150 4.13 2.77 -3.49
N GLY A 151 2.94 2.84 -2.88
CA GLY A 151 2.13 1.66 -2.61
C GLY A 151 2.52 0.95 -1.31
N HIS A 152 2.57 -0.38 -1.32
CA HIS A 152 2.94 -1.15 -0.15
C HIS A 152 4.45 -1.15 0.08
N ASN A 153 4.86 -0.91 1.33
CA ASN A 153 6.21 -1.27 1.77
C ASN A 153 6.37 -2.80 1.78
N PRO A 154 7.61 -3.34 1.73
CA PRO A 154 7.82 -4.78 1.65
C PRO A 154 7.11 -5.59 2.75
N ALA A 155 7.19 -5.20 4.02
CA ALA A 155 6.49 -5.94 5.08
C ALA A 155 4.95 -5.88 4.93
N GLY A 156 4.41 -4.72 4.56
CA GLY A 156 2.99 -4.54 4.28
C GLY A 156 2.50 -5.39 3.11
N ALA A 157 3.33 -5.57 2.07
CA ALA A 157 3.03 -6.44 0.94
C ALA A 157 2.86 -7.91 1.37
N TYR A 158 3.80 -8.44 2.16
CA TYR A 158 3.71 -9.82 2.67
C TYR A 158 2.57 -10.00 3.66
N MET A 159 2.29 -8.99 4.50
CA MET A 159 1.16 -9.02 5.40
C MET A 159 -0.18 -9.11 4.65
N MET A 160 -0.34 -8.28 3.62
CA MET A 160 -1.51 -8.30 2.74
C MET A 160 -1.69 -9.68 2.09
N LEU A 161 -0.64 -10.24 1.50
CA LEU A 161 -0.69 -11.57 0.89
C LEU A 161 -1.02 -12.67 1.90
N GLY A 162 -0.44 -12.61 3.09
CA GLY A 162 -0.73 -13.56 4.18
C GLY A 162 -2.19 -13.52 4.61
N LEU A 163 -2.76 -12.32 4.80
CA LEU A 163 -4.17 -12.17 5.15
C LEU A 163 -5.10 -12.68 4.04
N LEU A 164 -4.81 -12.38 2.76
CA LEU A 164 -5.59 -12.92 1.64
C LEU A 164 -5.54 -14.45 1.59
N ALA A 165 -4.37 -15.04 1.82
CA ALA A 165 -4.20 -16.48 1.85
C ALA A 165 -4.98 -17.13 2.99
N LEU A 166 -4.94 -16.55 4.20
CA LEU A 166 -5.71 -17.04 5.35
C LEU A 166 -7.22 -16.97 5.11
N ILE A 167 -7.70 -15.88 4.49
CA ILE A 167 -9.13 -15.73 4.17
C ILE A 167 -9.58 -16.75 3.12
N LEU A 168 -8.79 -16.98 2.07
CA LEU A 168 -9.09 -18.04 1.10
C LEU A 168 -9.04 -19.43 1.73
N PHE A 169 -8.10 -19.66 2.64
CA PHE A 169 -7.99 -20.93 3.33
C PHE A 169 -9.20 -21.17 4.24
N LEU A 170 -9.68 -20.15 4.97
CA LEU A 170 -10.94 -20.21 5.71
C LEU A 170 -12.14 -20.49 4.80
N GLY A 171 -12.21 -19.81 3.66
CA GLY A 171 -13.24 -20.04 2.66
C GLY A 171 -13.23 -21.48 2.15
N PHE A 172 -12.05 -22.05 1.92
CA PHE A 172 -11.87 -23.44 1.49
C PHE A 172 -12.27 -24.44 2.58
N THR A 173 -11.77 -24.29 3.81
CA THR A 173 -12.11 -25.22 4.91
C THR A 173 -13.59 -25.16 5.24
N GLY A 174 -14.22 -23.99 5.16
CA GLY A 174 -15.65 -23.81 5.40
C GLY A 174 -16.55 -24.55 4.41
N LEU A 175 -16.04 -24.99 3.25
CA LEU A 175 -16.80 -25.83 2.31
C LEU A 175 -17.07 -27.25 2.85
N PHE A 176 -16.31 -27.66 3.86
CA PHE A 176 -16.30 -28.99 4.44
C PHE A 176 -16.61 -28.97 5.94
N THR A 177 -17.11 -27.85 6.46
CA THR A 177 -17.47 -27.68 7.86
C THR A 177 -18.99 -27.68 8.00
N GLU A 178 -19.51 -28.33 9.02
CA GLU A 178 -20.90 -28.22 9.48
C GLU A 178 -20.87 -27.73 10.92
N ASP A 179 -21.91 -26.99 11.30
CA ASP A 179 -22.15 -26.69 12.70
C ASP A 179 -23.28 -27.59 13.20
N ASN A 180 -23.17 -28.11 14.42
CA ASN A 180 -24.08 -29.14 14.97
C ASN A 180 -25.47 -28.57 15.35
N THR A 181 -25.85 -27.44 14.76
CA THR A 181 -27.17 -26.86 14.84
C THR A 181 -28.03 -27.52 13.77
N TYR A 182 -29.04 -28.28 14.19
CA TYR A 182 -30.02 -29.04 13.39
C TYR A 182 -30.77 -28.26 12.28
N ALA A 183 -30.44 -26.99 12.03
CA ALA A 183 -31.18 -26.05 11.20
C ALA A 183 -30.63 -25.90 9.76
N THR A 184 -29.39 -26.30 9.46
CA THR A 184 -28.83 -26.13 8.10
C THR A 184 -27.92 -27.29 7.73
N LYS A 185 -27.98 -27.74 6.47
CA LYS A 185 -26.94 -28.59 5.90
C LYS A 185 -25.61 -27.84 5.96
N GLY A 186 -24.54 -28.49 6.42
CA GLY A 186 -23.18 -27.93 6.41
C GLY A 186 -22.69 -27.47 5.04
N GLY A 187 -21.39 -27.14 4.96
CA GLY A 187 -20.73 -26.75 3.72
C GLY A 187 -21.07 -27.69 2.55
N PRO A 188 -21.10 -27.20 1.30
CA PRO A 188 -21.65 -27.95 0.16
C PRO A 188 -20.91 -29.26 -0.16
N PHE A 189 -19.70 -29.44 0.35
CA PHE A 189 -18.92 -30.67 0.19
C PHE A 189 -18.80 -31.50 1.47
N PHE A 190 -19.51 -31.13 2.54
CA PHE A 190 -19.48 -31.83 3.83
C PHE A 190 -19.94 -33.29 3.68
N GLU A 191 -21.19 -33.52 3.26
CA GLU A 191 -21.78 -34.86 3.10
C GLU A 191 -21.01 -35.73 2.08
N ALA A 192 -20.34 -35.09 1.11
CA ALA A 192 -19.57 -35.78 0.07
C ALA A 192 -18.15 -36.19 0.52
N SER A 193 -17.75 -35.86 1.74
CA SER A 193 -16.38 -36.06 2.25
C SER A 193 -16.31 -37.10 3.38
N PRO A 194 -15.18 -37.81 3.56
CA PRO A 194 -14.98 -38.70 4.70
C PRO A 194 -14.98 -37.96 6.05
N GLU A 195 -15.45 -38.61 7.12
CA GLU A 195 -15.54 -38.02 8.48
C GLU A 195 -14.23 -37.43 9.01
N TRP A 196 -13.10 -38.08 8.76
CA TRP A 196 -11.78 -37.58 9.21
C TRP A 196 -11.42 -36.25 8.51
N TRP A 197 -11.84 -36.07 7.26
CA TRP A 197 -11.61 -34.85 6.48
C TRP A 197 -12.52 -33.73 6.99
N GLN A 198 -13.79 -34.03 7.24
CA GLN A 198 -14.73 -33.10 7.86
C GLN A 198 -14.19 -32.59 9.21
N GLY A 199 -13.79 -33.50 10.09
CA GLY A 199 -13.23 -33.15 11.41
C GLY A 199 -11.97 -32.28 11.30
N LEU A 200 -11.06 -32.60 10.36
CA LEU A 200 -9.87 -31.80 10.10
C LEU A 200 -10.22 -30.40 9.58
N MET A 201 -11.14 -30.29 8.62
CA MET A 201 -11.54 -29.01 8.03
C MET A 201 -12.26 -28.12 9.04
N THR A 202 -13.15 -28.67 9.87
CA THR A 202 -13.78 -27.97 11.00
C THR A 202 -12.72 -27.47 11.99
N PHE A 203 -11.79 -28.34 12.40
CA PHE A 203 -10.70 -27.95 13.29
C PHE A 203 -9.86 -26.80 12.69
N LEU A 204 -9.47 -26.91 11.43
CA LEU A 204 -8.69 -25.89 10.74
C LEU A 204 -9.48 -24.59 10.59
N HIS A 205 -10.77 -24.64 10.25
CA HIS A 205 -11.62 -23.46 10.11
C HIS A 205 -11.64 -22.65 11.41
N HIS A 206 -11.90 -23.29 12.55
CA HIS A 206 -11.90 -22.61 13.86
C HIS A 206 -10.51 -22.08 14.26
N ASN A 207 -9.44 -22.85 14.05
CA ASN A 207 -8.11 -22.44 14.50
C ASN A 207 -7.46 -21.38 13.59
N VAL A 208 -7.69 -21.46 12.29
CA VAL A 208 -7.20 -20.46 11.32
C VAL A 208 -7.89 -19.12 11.54
N PHE A 209 -9.14 -19.10 12.02
CA PHE A 209 -9.80 -17.86 12.42
C PHE A 209 -8.97 -17.08 13.46
N TYR A 210 -8.45 -17.73 14.50
CA TYR A 210 -7.60 -17.06 15.49
C TYR A 210 -6.28 -16.55 14.89
N LEU A 211 -5.69 -17.29 13.95
CA LEU A 211 -4.51 -16.83 13.23
C LEU A 211 -4.81 -15.61 12.34
N LEU A 212 -5.96 -15.61 11.65
CA LEU A 212 -6.45 -14.47 10.89
C LEU A 212 -6.70 -13.26 11.79
N LEU A 213 -7.34 -13.47 12.95
CA LEU A 213 -7.62 -12.42 13.92
C LEU A 213 -6.32 -11.80 14.44
N LEU A 214 -5.35 -12.62 14.85
CA LEU A 214 -4.03 -12.16 15.27
C LEU A 214 -3.34 -11.37 14.15
N GLY A 215 -3.40 -11.87 12.91
CA GLY A 215 -2.90 -11.17 11.74
C GLY A 215 -3.58 -9.81 11.56
N ALA A 216 -4.90 -9.76 11.57
CA ALA A 216 -5.67 -8.52 11.41
C ALA A 216 -5.33 -7.49 12.49
N LEU A 217 -5.22 -7.91 13.76
CA LEU A 217 -4.78 -7.05 14.86
C LEU A 217 -3.35 -6.56 14.67
N GLY A 218 -2.42 -7.42 14.24
CA GLY A 218 -1.06 -7.05 13.91
C GLY A 218 -1.00 -6.04 12.75
N HIS A 219 -1.83 -6.21 11.72
CA HIS A 219 -1.97 -5.29 10.61
C HIS A 219 -2.45 -3.90 11.05
N ILE A 220 -3.51 -3.84 11.87
CA ILE A 220 -4.02 -2.60 12.45
C ILE A 220 -2.95 -1.96 13.34
N GLY A 221 -2.30 -2.74 14.21
CA GLY A 221 -1.22 -2.27 15.07
C GLY A 221 -0.07 -1.67 14.27
N ALA A 222 0.33 -2.28 13.15
CA ALA A 222 1.33 -1.74 12.25
C ALA A 222 0.88 -0.42 11.62
N ALA A 223 -0.37 -0.31 11.15
CA ALA A 223 -0.90 0.95 10.61
C ALA A 223 -0.89 2.08 11.65
N LEU A 224 -1.27 1.79 12.90
CA LEU A 224 -1.22 2.75 14.01
C LEU A 224 0.22 3.11 14.38
N PHE A 225 1.15 2.16 14.37
CA PHE A 225 2.58 2.42 14.58
C PHE A 225 3.14 3.38 13.52
N TYR A 226 2.83 3.16 12.24
CA TYR A 226 3.25 4.06 11.17
C TYR A 226 2.69 5.47 11.37
N LYS A 227 1.40 5.57 11.69
CA LYS A 227 0.74 6.86 11.91
C LYS A 227 1.30 7.63 13.11
N PHE A 228 1.45 6.97 14.25
CA PHE A 228 1.77 7.66 15.51
C PHE A 228 3.26 7.73 15.83
N VAL A 229 4.02 6.70 15.47
CA VAL A 229 5.47 6.61 15.77
C VAL A 229 6.29 7.09 14.58
N LYS A 230 6.04 6.55 13.38
CA LYS A 230 6.77 6.97 12.17
C LYS A 230 6.25 8.27 11.55
N LYS A 231 5.13 8.80 12.05
CA LYS A 231 4.48 10.01 11.54
C LYS A 231 4.20 9.94 10.03
N ASP A 232 3.90 8.73 9.56
CA ASP A 232 3.58 8.42 8.18
C ASP A 232 2.14 7.91 8.12
N ASP A 233 1.21 8.74 7.64
CA ASP A 233 -0.22 8.43 7.64
C ASP A 233 -0.59 7.51 6.46
N LEU A 234 -0.67 6.21 6.76
CA LEU A 234 -1.10 5.18 5.81
C LEU A 234 -2.64 5.04 5.72
N ILE A 235 -3.37 5.57 6.71
CA ILE A 235 -4.83 5.40 6.81
C ILE A 235 -5.54 6.40 5.92
N HIS A 236 -5.10 7.67 5.94
CA HIS A 236 -5.74 8.71 5.14
C HIS A 236 -5.75 8.39 3.63
N PRO A 237 -4.63 7.96 3.00
CA PRO A 237 -4.62 7.57 1.59
C PRO A 237 -5.53 6.37 1.29
N LEU A 238 -5.76 5.48 2.25
CA LEU A 238 -6.69 4.35 2.07
C LEU A 238 -8.15 4.80 2.04
N VAL A 239 -8.47 5.92 2.69
CA VAL A 239 -9.82 6.49 2.68
C VAL A 239 -10.02 7.41 1.48
N THR A 240 -9.05 8.28 1.16
CA THR A 240 -9.21 9.33 0.13
C THR A 240 -8.61 8.95 -1.22
N GLY A 241 -7.66 8.02 -1.24
CA GLY A 241 -6.88 7.65 -2.43
C GLY A 241 -5.67 8.55 -2.69
N VAL A 242 -5.46 9.61 -1.91
CA VAL A 242 -4.42 10.61 -2.14
C VAL A 242 -3.47 10.76 -0.95
N ARG A 243 -2.25 11.20 -1.24
CA ARG A 243 -1.28 11.63 -0.22
C ARG A 243 -0.52 12.89 -0.66
N PRO A 244 0.26 13.55 0.21
CA PRO A 244 1.12 14.66 -0.18
C PRO A 244 2.08 14.27 -1.31
N ALA A 245 2.25 15.15 -2.30
CA ALA A 245 3.09 14.85 -3.45
C ALA A 245 4.56 14.65 -3.05
N ILE A 246 5.22 13.74 -3.77
CA ILE A 246 6.64 13.47 -3.61
C ILE A 246 7.35 14.12 -4.80
N PRO A 247 8.30 15.05 -4.58
CA PRO A 247 9.04 15.67 -5.67
C PRO A 247 9.71 14.64 -6.58
N GLY A 248 9.52 14.77 -7.89
CA GLY A 248 10.13 13.89 -8.89
C GLY A 248 9.43 12.54 -9.09
N VAL A 249 8.26 12.32 -8.46
CA VAL A 249 7.46 11.10 -8.63
C VAL A 249 6.25 11.39 -9.52
N ALA A 250 6.11 10.65 -10.62
CA ALA A 250 4.96 10.74 -11.50
C ALA A 250 3.69 10.13 -10.86
N GLU A 251 2.51 10.60 -11.29
CA GLU A 251 1.25 10.00 -10.88
C GLU A 251 1.11 8.58 -11.46
N PRO A 252 0.76 7.57 -10.65
CA PRO A 252 0.56 6.21 -11.12
C PRO A 252 -0.59 6.08 -12.12
N ALA A 253 -0.46 5.13 -13.05
CA ALA A 253 -1.52 4.83 -14.00
C ALA A 253 -2.69 4.08 -13.34
N PHE A 254 -3.92 4.55 -13.59
CA PHE A 254 -5.15 3.98 -13.03
C PHE A 254 -6.00 3.26 -14.07
N ALA A 255 -6.46 2.05 -13.74
CA ALA A 255 -7.39 1.28 -14.55
C ALA A 255 -8.85 1.73 -14.29
N PRO A 256 -9.76 1.56 -15.27
CA PRO A 256 -11.14 2.02 -15.14
C PRO A 256 -11.92 1.20 -14.08
N PRO A 257 -12.73 1.84 -13.20
CA PRO A 257 -13.52 1.15 -12.19
C PRO A 257 -14.53 0.13 -12.74
N LEU A 258 -15.01 0.33 -13.98
CA LEU A 258 -15.93 -0.60 -14.64
C LEU A 258 -15.29 -1.98 -14.88
N LEU A 259 -13.98 -2.03 -15.17
CA LEU A 259 -13.26 -3.29 -15.29
C LEU A 259 -13.27 -4.05 -13.95
N ALA A 260 -13.04 -3.34 -12.85
CA ALA A 260 -13.09 -3.93 -11.51
C ALA A 260 -14.48 -4.47 -11.17
N ALA A 261 -15.55 -3.72 -11.51
CA ALA A 261 -16.92 -4.18 -11.33
C ALA A 261 -17.21 -5.45 -12.14
N GLY A 262 -16.78 -5.50 -13.40
CA GLY A 262 -16.91 -6.69 -14.25
C GLY A 262 -16.17 -7.91 -13.68
N ILE A 263 -14.94 -7.72 -13.19
CA ILE A 263 -14.15 -8.77 -12.53
C ILE A 263 -14.86 -9.29 -11.27
N PHE A 264 -15.40 -8.38 -10.45
CA PHE A 264 -16.13 -8.76 -9.24
C PHE A 264 -17.41 -9.54 -9.55
N LEU A 265 -18.21 -9.08 -10.52
CA LEU A 265 -19.41 -9.79 -10.95
C LEU A 265 -19.09 -11.17 -11.51
N ALA A 266 -18.05 -11.29 -12.36
CA ALA A 266 -17.61 -12.58 -12.86
C ALA A 266 -17.16 -13.52 -11.72
N SER A 267 -16.42 -12.99 -10.74
CA SER A 267 -15.97 -13.76 -9.57
C SER A 267 -17.16 -14.23 -8.71
N LEU A 268 -18.18 -13.38 -8.51
CA LEU A 268 -19.41 -13.77 -7.83
C LEU A 268 -20.13 -14.90 -8.55
N VAL A 269 -20.34 -14.76 -9.87
CA VAL A 269 -21.02 -15.80 -10.67
C VAL A 269 -20.28 -17.13 -10.57
N VAL A 270 -18.96 -17.13 -10.72
CA VAL A 270 -18.14 -18.35 -10.60
C VAL A 270 -18.30 -19.01 -9.23
N VAL A 271 -18.19 -18.23 -8.14
CA VAL A 271 -18.28 -18.78 -6.79
C VAL A 271 -19.66 -19.35 -6.49
N PHE A 272 -20.73 -18.64 -6.86
CA PHE A 272 -22.11 -19.09 -6.58
C PHE A 272 -22.57 -20.26 -7.46
N ILE A 273 -21.91 -20.49 -8.60
CA ILE A 273 -22.17 -21.68 -9.43
C ILE A 273 -21.36 -22.88 -8.92
N ALA A 274 -20.12 -22.66 -8.47
CA ALA A 274 -19.21 -23.73 -8.06
C ALA A 274 -19.49 -24.27 -6.64
N VAL A 275 -20.21 -23.50 -5.81
CA VAL A 275 -20.37 -23.70 -4.36
C VAL A 275 -21.81 -23.40 -3.96
#